data_AF-A0A1R2B867-F1
#
_entry.id   AF-A0A1R2B867-F1
#
_cell.length_a   1.000
_cell.length_b   1.000
_cell.length_c   1.000
_cell.angle_alpha   90.00
_cell.angle_beta   90.00
_cell.angle_gamma   90.00
#
_symmetry.space_group_name_H-M   'P 1'
#
loop_
_entity.id
_entity.type
_entity.pdbx_description
1 polymer ?
#
loop_
_entity_poly.entity_id
_entity_poly.type
_entity_poly.pdbx_seq_one_letter_code
_entity_poly.pdbx_strand_id
1 'polypeptide(L)'
;MQFFWVLVSIIGSIYLIVDILVVIKRKNLHITRRSPWLLHISLWGNFLEVLSISSLVDFIIQTPDVNIFWSKLRDCGVILGHCAFIIPYILRAYRISIVFNLEKDWNKSGDIFERKIHRTRQIWLIKLFVMIMIIPLLLCVFILVYDPVRYFMPLTGSKSGLDEQLATAIYIFICFVEQLLLIFLTYYLKNIEDQYNMINELIWICAIWSISPIFSTFINIDRKAWYSACLLRNLLIFARSYLILLIFSFRPITFSASLTVDMLNSLEIILENEKTLEFFEKFLRNQTDANRKNSGYSLLCLYKEIECRIHSQNDLNLSYTEVEMTNYSMLNTLVNIDEHTTLENLQKSKLVVLKTLNEKYYKHFLKSDECLQLRKMIHKEEIIAFRVTQTSFLPIKPNKNKFDEIFIQ
;
A
#
# COMPACT_ATOMS: atom_id res chain seq x y z
N MET A 1 -37.41 13.76 3.62
CA MET A 1 -37.33 12.30 3.88
C MET A 1 -36.89 11.49 2.66
N GLN A 2 -37.55 11.58 1.48
CA GLN A 2 -37.18 10.75 0.31
C GLN A 2 -35.73 10.94 -0.17
N PHE A 3 -35.22 12.19 -0.20
CA PHE A 3 -33.84 12.47 -0.62
C PHE A 3 -32.77 11.83 0.27
N PHE A 4 -32.99 11.77 1.60
CA PHE A 4 -32.11 11.07 2.54
C PHE A 4 -31.99 9.58 2.23
N TRP A 5 -33.13 8.90 2.10
CA TRP A 5 -33.14 7.46 1.84
C TRP A 5 -32.50 7.12 0.51
N VAL A 6 -32.68 7.99 -0.50
CA VAL A 6 -31.97 7.88 -1.78
C VAL A 6 -30.46 8.04 -1.59
N LEU A 7 -30.00 9.07 -0.85
CA LEU A 7 -28.57 9.28 -0.60
C LEU A 7 -27.93 8.14 0.20
N VAL A 8 -28.59 7.69 1.28
CA VAL A 8 -28.14 6.54 2.08
C VAL A 8 -28.11 5.27 1.25
N SER A 9 -29.09 5.06 0.38
CA SER A 9 -29.13 3.92 -0.54
C SER A 9 -27.97 3.98 -1.54
N ILE A 10 -27.67 5.15 -2.10
CA ILE A 10 -26.53 5.35 -3.02
C ILE A 10 -25.21 5.08 -2.28
N ILE A 11 -24.99 5.70 -1.12
CA ILE A 11 -23.77 5.52 -0.32
C ILE A 11 -23.64 4.05 0.10
N GLY A 12 -24.71 3.45 0.60
CA GLY A 12 -24.73 2.04 0.99
C GLY A 12 -24.41 1.10 -0.18
N SER A 13 -24.97 1.38 -1.37
CA SER A 13 -24.68 0.63 -2.59
C SER A 13 -23.20 0.74 -2.97
N ILE A 14 -22.61 1.94 -2.91
CA ILE A 14 -21.18 2.15 -3.20
C ILE A 14 -20.31 1.35 -2.24
N TYR A 15 -20.58 1.41 -0.93
CA TYR A 15 -19.83 0.65 0.08
C TYR A 15 -19.92 -0.86 -0.15
N LEU A 16 -21.13 -1.36 -0.44
CA LEU A 16 -21.38 -2.77 -0.70
C LEU A 16 -20.67 -3.25 -1.97
N ILE A 17 -20.75 -2.50 -3.07
CA ILE A 17 -20.04 -2.82 -4.32
C ILE A 17 -18.53 -2.87 -4.08
N VAL A 18 -17.99 -1.89 -3.35
CA VAL A 18 -16.56 -1.86 -3.01
C VAL A 18 -16.16 -3.05 -2.15
N ASP A 19 -16.96 -3.41 -1.15
CA ASP A 19 -16.69 -4.58 -0.30
C ASP A 19 -16.65 -5.88 -1.13
N ILE A 20 -17.66 -6.09 -1.98
CA ILE A 20 -17.72 -7.25 -2.89
C ILE A 20 -16.48 -7.30 -3.78
N LEU A 21 -16.08 -6.18 -4.38
CA LEU A 21 -14.90 -6.13 -5.25
C LEU A 21 -13.61 -6.46 -4.48
N VAL A 22 -13.47 -5.97 -3.25
CA VAL A 22 -12.33 -6.30 -2.38
C VAL A 22 -12.32 -7.79 -2.03
N VAL A 23 -13.48 -8.39 -1.74
CA VAL A 23 -13.60 -9.84 -1.49
C VAL A 23 -13.22 -10.65 -2.73
N ILE A 24 -13.73 -10.30 -3.91
CA ILE A 24 -13.43 -11.00 -5.18
C ILE A 24 -11.92 -10.93 -5.46
N LYS A 25 -11.31 -9.77 -5.26
CA LYS A 25 -9.88 -9.53 -5.51
C LYS A 25 -8.99 -9.88 -4.31
N ARG A 26 -9.49 -10.55 -3.28
CA ARG A 26 -8.72 -10.86 -2.04
C ARG A 26 -7.41 -11.62 -2.26
N LYS A 27 -7.27 -12.34 -3.39
CA LYS A 27 -6.04 -13.05 -3.79
C LYS A 27 -4.99 -12.15 -4.43
N ASN A 28 -5.34 -10.93 -4.84
CA ASN A 28 -4.39 -9.97 -5.37
C ASN A 28 -3.41 -9.57 -4.24
N LEU A 29 -2.11 -9.46 -4.57
CA LEU A 29 -1.05 -9.12 -3.62
C LEU A 29 -1.28 -7.77 -2.93
N HIS A 30 -1.82 -6.77 -3.65
CA HIS A 30 -2.12 -5.45 -3.09
C HIS A 30 -3.15 -5.51 -1.95
N ILE A 31 -4.10 -6.44 -2.01
CA ILE A 31 -5.15 -6.62 -1.00
C ILE A 31 -4.72 -7.62 0.08
N THR A 32 -4.12 -8.75 -0.31
CA THR A 32 -3.67 -9.81 0.59
C THR A 32 -2.72 -9.30 1.68
N ARG A 33 -1.80 -8.41 1.29
CA ARG A 33 -0.77 -7.89 2.21
C ARG A 33 -1.36 -6.96 3.27
N ARG A 34 -2.50 -6.33 3.00
CA ARG A 34 -3.21 -5.40 3.88
C ARG A 34 -4.08 -6.05 4.96
N SER A 35 -3.98 -7.36 5.17
CA SER A 35 -4.86 -8.10 6.08
C SER A 35 -6.34 -7.97 5.69
N PRO A 36 -6.81 -8.71 4.66
CA PRO A 36 -8.14 -8.53 4.07
C PRO A 36 -9.27 -8.45 5.10
N TRP A 37 -9.26 -9.30 6.12
CA TRP A 37 -10.28 -9.26 7.17
C TRP A 37 -10.27 -7.97 8.01
N LEU A 38 -9.10 -7.45 8.38
CA LEU A 38 -9.01 -6.17 9.08
C LEU A 38 -9.46 -5.01 8.17
N LEU A 39 -9.18 -5.11 6.87
CA LEU A 39 -9.64 -4.16 5.87
C LEU A 39 -11.18 -4.16 5.74
N HIS A 40 -11.81 -5.34 5.73
CA HIS A 40 -13.27 -5.47 5.74
C HIS A 40 -13.88 -4.90 7.02
N ILE A 41 -13.31 -5.22 8.18
CA ILE A 41 -13.78 -4.69 9.47
C ILE A 41 -13.72 -3.16 9.47
N SER A 42 -12.62 -2.55 9.00
CA SER A 42 -12.54 -1.09 8.92
C SER A 42 -13.50 -0.48 7.90
N LEU A 43 -13.85 -1.20 6.83
CA LEU A 43 -14.80 -0.72 5.82
C LEU A 43 -16.20 -0.62 6.41
N TRP A 44 -16.62 -1.70 7.07
CA TRP A 44 -17.92 -1.79 7.73
C TRP A 44 -18.02 -0.86 8.95
N GLY A 45 -16.93 -0.70 9.71
CA GLY A 45 -16.84 0.31 10.77
C GLY A 45 -17.05 1.74 10.25
N ASN A 46 -16.35 2.09 9.17
CA ASN A 46 -16.50 3.41 8.54
C ASN A 46 -17.93 3.61 7.99
N PHE A 47 -18.50 2.59 7.36
CA PHE A 47 -19.88 2.64 6.87
C PHE A 47 -20.89 2.87 7.99
N LEU A 48 -20.75 2.15 9.11
CA LEU A 48 -21.62 2.29 10.28
C LEU A 48 -21.54 3.70 10.89
N GLU A 49 -20.34 4.27 10.99
CA GLU A 49 -20.15 5.64 11.46
C GLU A 49 -20.77 6.65 10.49
N VAL A 50 -20.53 6.52 9.17
CA VAL A 50 -21.13 7.38 8.14
C VAL A 50 -22.66 7.33 8.18
N LEU A 51 -23.25 6.13 8.28
CA LEU A 51 -24.70 5.95 8.35
C LEU A 51 -25.28 6.60 9.62
N SER A 52 -24.62 6.40 10.76
CA SER A 52 -25.04 6.97 12.05
C SER A 52 -24.96 8.50 12.04
N ILE A 53 -23.89 9.08 11.51
CA ILE A 53 -23.72 10.55 11.45
C ILE A 53 -24.64 11.18 10.40
N SER A 54 -24.88 10.51 9.28
CA SER A 54 -25.77 11.03 8.21
C SER A 54 -27.19 11.29 8.69
N SER A 55 -27.64 10.56 9.72
CA SER A 55 -28.96 10.77 10.33
C SER A 55 -29.10 12.07 11.13
N LEU A 56 -28.02 12.82 11.36
CA LEU A 56 -27.98 14.04 12.17
C LEU A 56 -27.90 15.33 11.36
N VAL A 57 -27.65 15.22 10.05
CA VAL A 57 -27.49 16.37 9.19
C VAL A 57 -28.88 16.81 8.72
N ASP A 58 -29.42 17.84 9.37
CA ASP A 58 -30.78 18.36 9.12
C ASP A 58 -31.06 18.76 7.66
N PHE A 59 -30.04 19.15 6.88
CA PHE A 59 -30.22 19.43 5.44
C PHE A 59 -30.69 18.18 4.68
N ILE A 60 -30.39 16.99 5.20
CA ILE A 60 -30.72 15.72 4.59
C ILE A 60 -32.05 15.19 5.16
N ILE A 61 -32.38 15.46 6.43
CA ILE A 61 -33.61 15.02 7.11
C ILE A 61 -34.19 16.16 7.96
N GLN A 62 -35.43 16.58 7.72
CA GLN A 62 -36.23 17.22 8.77
C GLN A 62 -36.44 16.18 9.87
N THR A 63 -35.77 16.35 11.01
CA THR A 63 -35.81 15.41 12.14
C THR A 63 -37.26 15.25 12.60
N PRO A 64 -37.92 14.08 12.37
CA PRO A 64 -39.15 13.78 13.07
C PRO A 64 -38.83 13.65 14.57
N ASP A 65 -39.81 13.73 15.45
CA ASP A 65 -39.61 13.40 16.87
C ASP A 65 -39.05 11.97 17.00
N VAL A 66 -37.73 11.84 17.10
CA VAL A 66 -37.05 10.56 17.11
C VAL A 66 -37.19 9.96 18.50
N ASN A 67 -37.79 8.76 18.59
CA ASN A 67 -37.88 8.01 19.84
C ASN A 67 -36.49 7.90 20.50
N ILE A 68 -36.44 8.10 21.82
CA ILE A 68 -35.23 8.02 22.67
C ILE A 68 -34.40 6.77 22.36
N PHE A 69 -35.07 5.64 22.13
CA PHE A 69 -34.41 4.38 21.78
C PHE A 69 -33.57 4.46 20.49
N TRP A 70 -34.09 5.11 19.44
CA TRP A 70 -33.38 5.30 18.18
C TRP A 70 -32.18 6.24 18.34
N SER A 71 -32.27 7.25 19.21
CA SER A 71 -31.13 8.09 19.58
C SER A 71 -30.02 7.25 20.22
N LYS A 72 -30.35 6.39 21.19
CA LYS A 72 -29.36 5.53 21.86
C LYS A 72 -28.70 4.53 20.91
N LEU A 73 -29.48 3.91 20.02
CA LEU A 73 -28.94 2.99 19.01
C LEU A 73 -27.96 3.69 18.06
N ARG A 74 -28.28 4.91 17.64
CA ARG A 74 -27.39 5.71 16.80
C ARG A 74 -26.09 6.04 17.54
N ASP A 75 -26.16 6.46 18.79
CA ASP A 75 -24.98 6.80 19.59
C ASP A 75 -24.05 5.56 19.72
N CYS A 76 -24.65 4.37 19.93
CA CYS A 76 -23.91 3.11 19.89
C CYS A 76 -23.30 2.81 18.51
N GLY A 77 -24.04 3.10 17.43
CA GLY A 77 -23.55 2.97 16.05
C GLY A 77 -22.33 3.84 15.79
N VAL A 78 -22.31 5.07 16.27
CA VAL A 78 -21.14 5.95 16.16
C VAL A 78 -19.95 5.36 16.92
N ILE A 79 -20.12 4.97 18.19
CA ILE A 79 -19.03 4.40 19.02
C ILE A 79 -18.45 3.15 18.36
N LEU A 80 -19.31 2.18 18.04
CA LEU A 80 -18.87 0.91 17.48
C LEU A 80 -18.27 1.09 16.10
N GLY A 81 -18.87 1.94 15.26
CA GLY A 81 -18.37 2.27 13.93
C GLY A 81 -16.98 2.88 14.01
N HIS A 82 -16.80 3.89 14.88
CA HIS A 82 -15.54 4.59 15.07
C HIS A 82 -14.42 3.66 15.56
N CYS A 83 -14.68 2.87 16.61
CA CYS A 83 -13.69 1.89 17.11
C CYS A 83 -13.37 0.81 16.08
N ALA A 84 -14.40 0.25 15.41
CA ALA A 84 -14.21 -0.74 14.35
C ALA A 84 -13.48 -0.17 13.12
N PHE A 85 -13.49 1.15 12.95
CA PHE A 85 -12.78 1.84 11.89
C PHE A 85 -11.30 2.12 12.25
N ILE A 86 -11.00 2.71 13.42
CA ILE A 86 -9.65 3.14 13.80
C ILE A 86 -8.74 1.97 14.23
N ILE A 87 -9.27 1.02 15.02
CA ILE A 87 -8.47 -0.07 15.60
C ILE A 87 -7.80 -0.94 14.52
N PRO A 88 -8.47 -1.32 13.41
CA PRO A 88 -7.80 -2.05 12.35
C PRO A 88 -6.63 -1.32 11.71
N TYR A 89 -6.61 0.03 11.65
CA TYR A 89 -5.43 0.76 11.16
C TYR A 89 -4.25 0.61 12.11
N ILE A 90 -4.48 0.70 13.42
CA ILE A 90 -3.45 0.49 14.44
C ILE A 90 -2.89 -0.93 14.35
N LEU A 91 -3.77 -1.94 14.22
CA LEU A 91 -3.36 -3.34 14.09
C LEU A 91 -2.63 -3.63 12.77
N ARG A 92 -3.03 -2.99 11.66
CA ARG A 92 -2.31 -3.07 10.39
C ARG A 92 -0.93 -2.42 10.49
N ALA A 93 -0.82 -1.24 11.10
CA ALA A 93 0.45 -0.56 11.36
C ALA A 93 1.38 -1.42 12.24
N TYR A 94 0.83 -2.03 13.30
CA TYR A 94 1.55 -3.00 14.14
C TYR A 94 2.08 -4.18 13.31
N ARG A 95 1.25 -4.78 12.45
CA ARG A 95 1.68 -5.87 11.55
C ARG A 95 2.79 -5.42 10.61
N ILE A 96 2.67 -4.22 10.01
CA ILE A 96 3.68 -3.67 9.11
C ILE A 96 5.04 -3.57 9.83
N SER A 97 5.03 -3.08 11.07
CA SER A 97 6.25 -2.89 11.86
C SER A 97 7.03 -4.16 12.16
N ILE A 98 6.38 -5.33 12.13
CA ILE A 98 7.04 -6.61 12.41
C ILE A 98 7.37 -7.36 11.12
N VAL A 99 6.48 -7.31 10.13
CA VAL A 99 6.66 -8.05 8.87
C VAL A 99 7.73 -7.39 7.99
N PHE A 100 7.70 -6.07 7.83
CA PHE A 100 8.52 -5.34 6.86
C PHE A 100 9.78 -4.70 7.45
N ASN A 101 9.93 -4.68 8.77
CA ASN A 101 11.14 -4.15 9.42
C ASN A 101 12.31 -5.14 9.26
N LEU A 102 13.02 -5.05 8.14
CA LEU A 102 14.15 -5.92 7.80
C LEU A 102 15.51 -5.27 8.07
N GLU A 103 15.62 -3.95 7.96
CA GLU A 103 16.92 -3.27 8.04
C GLU A 103 17.52 -3.23 9.45
N LYS A 104 16.67 -3.04 10.48
CA LYS A 104 17.11 -3.08 11.89
C LYS A 104 17.47 -4.48 12.37
N ASP A 105 16.94 -5.50 11.69
CA ASP A 105 17.04 -6.90 12.09
C ASP A 105 17.97 -7.69 11.16
N TRP A 106 18.61 -7.08 10.16
CA TRP A 106 19.50 -7.80 9.23
C TRP A 106 20.71 -8.43 9.91
N ASN A 107 21.29 -7.74 10.89
CA ASN A 107 22.46 -8.20 11.65
C ASN A 107 22.10 -8.92 12.96
N LYS A 108 20.83 -8.90 13.35
CA LYS A 108 20.33 -9.64 14.51
C LYS A 108 19.71 -10.91 13.93
N SER A 109 20.39 -12.05 14.12
CA SER A 109 19.89 -13.39 13.80
C SER A 109 18.36 -13.47 13.86
N GLY A 110 17.71 -14.10 12.86
CA GLY A 110 16.24 -14.11 12.56
C GLY A 110 15.24 -14.40 13.70
N ASP A 111 15.76 -14.56 14.92
CA ASP A 111 15.16 -14.72 16.22
C ASP A 111 14.00 -13.74 16.55
N ILE A 112 14.07 -12.46 16.15
CA ILE A 112 13.02 -11.47 16.53
C ILE A 112 11.70 -11.76 15.81
N PHE A 113 11.75 -12.08 14.51
CA PHE A 113 10.56 -12.41 13.74
C PHE A 113 9.99 -13.75 14.17
N GLU A 114 10.83 -14.79 14.32
CA GLU A 114 10.39 -16.12 14.76
C GLU A 114 9.70 -16.07 16.13
N ARG A 115 10.23 -15.30 17.09
CA ARG A 115 9.60 -15.12 18.41
C ARG A 115 8.25 -14.40 18.31
N LYS A 116 8.07 -13.47 17.38
CA LYS A 116 6.88 -12.59 17.29
C LYS A 116 5.90 -12.98 16.17
N ILE A 117 6.20 -13.98 15.36
CA ILE A 117 5.41 -14.34 14.17
C ILE A 117 3.94 -14.62 14.51
N HIS A 118 3.69 -15.30 15.64
CA HIS A 118 2.34 -15.61 16.10
C HIS A 118 1.46 -14.36 16.26
N ARG A 119 2.06 -13.21 16.64
CA ARG A 119 1.37 -11.91 16.83
C ARG A 119 1.05 -11.19 15.52
N THR A 120 1.64 -11.63 14.41
CA THR A 120 1.42 -11.03 13.09
C THR A 120 0.41 -11.81 12.24
N ARG A 121 -0.01 -13.00 12.71
CA ARG A 121 -1.04 -13.81 12.05
C ARG A 121 -2.38 -13.10 12.08
N GLN A 122 -3.11 -13.11 10.97
CA GLN A 122 -4.43 -12.47 10.88
C GLN A 122 -5.42 -12.98 11.93
N ILE A 123 -5.41 -14.27 12.26
CA ILE A 123 -6.23 -14.84 13.35
C ILE A 123 -5.95 -14.14 14.69
N TRP A 124 -4.67 -13.94 15.02
CA TRP A 124 -4.28 -13.34 16.28
C TRP A 124 -4.68 -11.86 16.32
N LEU A 125 -4.50 -11.13 15.21
CA LEU A 125 -4.91 -9.74 15.11
C LEU A 125 -6.43 -9.57 15.23
N ILE A 126 -7.23 -10.50 14.67
CA ILE A 126 -8.69 -10.50 14.83
C ILE A 126 -9.06 -10.80 16.29
N LYS A 127 -8.40 -11.76 16.94
CA LYS A 127 -8.63 -12.02 18.38
C LYS A 127 -8.31 -10.80 19.24
N LEU A 128 -7.20 -10.11 18.95
CA LEU A 128 -6.83 -8.88 19.64
C LEU A 128 -7.85 -7.76 19.37
N PHE A 129 -8.32 -7.61 18.12
CA PHE A 129 -9.39 -6.68 17.77
C PHE A 129 -10.64 -6.94 18.61
N VAL A 130 -11.14 -8.18 18.64
CA VAL A 130 -12.34 -8.54 19.40
C VAL A 130 -12.15 -8.23 20.88
N MET A 131 -10.98 -8.54 21.45
CA MET A 131 -10.67 -8.24 22.85
C MET A 131 -10.74 -6.73 23.15
N ILE A 132 -10.20 -5.88 22.28
CA ILE A 132 -10.27 -4.42 22.43
C ILE A 132 -11.71 -3.93 22.28
N MET A 133 -12.49 -4.50 21.35
CA MET A 133 -13.90 -4.14 21.11
C MET A 133 -14.84 -4.48 22.27
N ILE A 134 -14.43 -5.29 23.25
CA ILE A 134 -15.24 -5.54 24.45
C ILE A 134 -15.52 -4.23 25.20
N ILE A 135 -14.55 -3.32 25.28
CA ILE A 135 -14.69 -2.04 25.99
C ILE A 135 -15.81 -1.16 25.39
N PRO A 136 -15.80 -0.82 24.08
CA PRO A 136 -16.88 -0.05 23.48
C PRO A 136 -18.22 -0.81 23.47
N LEU A 137 -18.22 -2.15 23.39
CA LEU A 137 -19.46 -2.93 23.51
C LEU A 137 -20.09 -2.80 24.91
N LEU A 138 -19.28 -2.86 25.97
CA LEU A 138 -19.76 -2.64 27.35
C LEU A 138 -20.31 -1.22 27.52
N LEU A 139 -19.64 -0.22 26.93
CA LEU A 139 -20.11 1.16 26.93
C LEU A 139 -21.48 1.29 26.23
N CYS A 140 -21.67 0.63 25.09
CA CYS A 140 -22.96 0.61 24.38
C CYS A 140 -24.07 -0.05 25.22
N VAL A 141 -23.79 -1.18 25.89
CA VAL A 141 -24.76 -1.80 26.81
C VAL A 141 -25.14 -0.83 27.92
N PHE A 142 -24.18 -0.11 28.49
CA PHE A 142 -24.43 0.89 29.51
C PHE A 142 -25.34 2.03 29.00
N ILE A 143 -25.08 2.56 27.81
CA ILE A 143 -25.90 3.61 27.16
C ILE A 143 -27.33 3.13 26.91
N LEU A 144 -27.51 1.89 26.48
CA LEU A 144 -28.85 1.33 26.21
C LEU A 144 -29.66 1.16 27.50
N VAL A 145 -29.03 0.73 28.58
CA VAL A 145 -29.68 0.42 29.87
C VAL A 145 -29.94 1.67 30.72
N TYR A 146 -29.04 2.65 30.73
CA TYR A 146 -29.16 3.84 31.58
C TYR A 146 -29.71 5.05 30.80
N ASP A 147 -30.75 5.71 31.33
CA ASP A 147 -31.49 6.78 30.65
C ASP A 147 -30.83 8.19 30.62
N PRO A 148 -30.05 8.65 31.62
CA PRO A 148 -29.56 10.04 31.60
C PRO A 148 -28.24 10.22 30.85
N VAL A 149 -27.69 9.18 30.24
CA VAL A 149 -26.28 9.14 29.89
C VAL A 149 -26.05 9.31 28.39
N ARG A 150 -25.58 10.50 27.99
CA ARG A 150 -25.13 10.81 26.62
C ARG A 150 -23.60 10.92 26.62
N TYR A 151 -22.88 9.81 26.45
CA TYR A 151 -21.42 9.77 26.63
C TYR A 151 -20.57 9.93 25.36
N PHE A 152 -21.16 10.08 24.18
CA PHE A 152 -20.36 10.12 22.96
C PHE A 152 -20.99 11.00 21.87
N MET A 153 -20.28 12.08 21.51
CA MET A 153 -20.68 13.09 20.52
C MET A 153 -21.94 13.88 20.97
N PRO A 154 -21.95 15.23 20.94
CA PRO A 154 -23.08 16.05 21.44
C PRO A 154 -24.29 15.98 20.50
N LEU A 155 -25.04 14.88 20.56
CA LEU A 155 -25.95 14.51 19.48
C LEU A 155 -27.36 15.11 19.59
N THR A 156 -27.85 15.53 20.75
CA THR A 156 -29.28 15.89 20.90
C THR A 156 -29.62 16.84 22.07
N GLY A 157 -28.75 17.78 22.47
CA GLY A 157 -29.10 18.80 23.47
C GLY A 157 -29.57 20.11 22.84
N SER A 158 -30.87 20.43 22.89
CA SER A 158 -31.35 21.80 22.64
C SER A 158 -31.02 22.76 23.80
N LYS A 159 -30.51 22.22 24.91
CA LYS A 159 -30.02 22.97 26.06
C LYS A 159 -28.55 22.62 26.27
N SER A 160 -27.71 23.66 26.29
CA SER A 160 -26.29 23.66 26.65
C SER A 160 -26.10 23.29 28.13
N GLY A 161 -26.43 22.05 28.48
CA GLY A 161 -26.18 21.48 29.80
C GLY A 161 -24.70 21.10 29.98
N LEU A 162 -24.27 21.05 31.23
CA LEU A 162 -22.92 20.64 31.63
C LEU A 162 -22.53 19.26 31.04
N ASP A 163 -23.49 18.35 30.93
CA ASP A 163 -23.30 16.99 30.40
C ASP A 163 -22.92 16.98 28.90
N GLU A 164 -23.47 17.89 28.11
CA GLU A 164 -23.19 17.96 26.67
C GLU A 164 -21.79 18.53 26.40
N GLN A 165 -21.36 19.50 27.22
CA GLN A 165 -20.00 20.04 27.18
C GLN A 165 -18.98 18.97 27.58
N LEU A 166 -19.27 18.19 28.62
CA LEU A 166 -18.42 17.09 29.06
C LEU A 166 -18.30 16.01 27.98
N ALA A 167 -19.40 15.58 27.36
CA ALA A 167 -19.39 14.60 26.29
C ALA A 167 -18.60 15.07 25.06
N THR A 168 -18.73 16.36 24.72
CA THR A 168 -17.94 16.99 23.64
C THR A 168 -16.45 16.98 23.96
N ALA A 169 -16.08 17.36 25.19
CA ALA A 169 -14.69 17.39 25.64
C ALA A 169 -14.06 15.99 25.63
N ILE A 170 -14.79 14.97 26.10
CA ILE A 170 -14.34 13.56 26.05
C ILE A 170 -14.08 13.14 24.61
N TYR A 171 -15.01 13.41 23.70
CA TYR A 171 -14.84 13.06 22.28
C TYR A 171 -13.63 13.77 21.65
N ILE A 172 -13.46 15.07 21.86
CA ILE A 172 -12.31 15.83 21.34
C ILE A 172 -11.00 15.26 21.91
N PHE A 173 -10.98 14.93 23.19
CA PHE A 173 -9.81 14.32 23.82
C PHE A 173 -9.46 12.95 23.21
N ILE A 174 -10.46 12.09 22.95
CA ILE A 174 -10.26 10.80 22.27
C ILE A 174 -9.66 11.03 20.89
N CYS A 175 -10.24 11.93 20.08
CA CYS A 175 -9.70 12.25 18.75
C CYS A 175 -8.26 12.80 18.81
N PHE A 176 -7.93 13.58 19.84
CA PHE A 176 -6.57 14.07 20.05
C PHE A 176 -5.59 12.93 20.37
N VAL A 177 -5.97 11.99 21.24
CA VAL A 177 -5.16 10.81 21.54
C VAL A 177 -4.96 9.96 20.28
N GLU A 178 -5.99 9.77 19.47
CA GLU A 178 -5.89 9.06 18.19
C GLU A 178 -4.95 9.74 17.21
N GLN A 179 -4.95 11.07 17.15
CA GLN A 179 -4.03 11.83 16.30
C GLN A 179 -2.59 11.64 16.73
N LEU A 180 -2.30 11.79 18.03
CA LEU A 180 -0.96 11.52 18.56
C LEU A 180 -0.51 10.10 18.24
N LEU A 181 -1.42 9.13 18.36
CA LEU A 181 -1.14 7.74 18.02
C LEU A 181 -0.83 7.56 16.53
N LEU A 182 -1.62 8.15 15.63
CA LEU A 182 -1.39 8.06 14.18
C LEU A 182 -0.08 8.74 13.76
N ILE A 183 0.24 9.90 14.36
CA ILE A 183 1.50 10.60 14.13
C ILE A 183 2.67 9.73 14.61
N PHE A 184 2.57 9.17 15.82
CA PHE A 184 3.59 8.28 16.38
C PHE A 184 3.80 7.04 15.50
N LEU A 185 2.72 6.37 15.08
CA LEU A 185 2.78 5.20 14.21
C LEU A 185 3.44 5.55 12.87
N THR A 186 3.04 6.66 12.26
CA THR A 186 3.60 7.12 10.98
C THR A 186 5.09 7.41 11.12
N TYR A 187 5.50 8.10 12.19
CA TYR A 187 6.90 8.38 12.47
C TYR A 187 7.72 7.10 12.72
N TYR A 188 7.15 6.14 13.46
CA TYR A 188 7.81 4.88 13.76
C TYR A 188 8.01 4.01 12.51
N LEU A 189 7.06 4.06 11.56
CA LEU A 189 7.10 3.29 10.32
C LEU A 189 7.88 3.97 9.18
N LYS A 190 8.26 5.26 9.30
CA LYS A 190 8.79 6.06 8.18
C LYS A 190 10.02 5.47 7.46
N ASN A 191 10.85 4.71 8.17
CA ASN A 191 12.08 4.12 7.63
C ASN A 191 11.88 2.69 7.11
N ILE A 192 10.65 2.17 7.11
CA ILE A 192 10.37 0.83 6.62
C ILE A 192 10.06 0.93 5.12
N GLU A 193 10.83 0.21 4.29
CA GLU A 193 10.54 0.11 2.86
C GLU A 193 9.24 -0.68 2.64
N ASP A 194 8.18 0.04 2.21
CA ASP A 194 6.87 -0.55 1.95
C ASP A 194 6.53 -0.52 0.46
N GLN A 195 6.77 -1.65 -0.19
CA GLN A 195 6.48 -1.88 -1.60
C GLN A 195 4.97 -1.81 -1.95
N TYR A 196 4.07 -1.77 -0.96
CA TYR A 196 2.62 -1.81 -1.14
C TYR A 196 1.91 -0.52 -0.76
N ASN A 197 2.67 0.57 -0.53
CA ASN A 197 2.15 1.91 -0.26
C ASN A 197 1.13 1.97 0.90
N MET A 198 1.20 1.05 1.87
CA MET A 198 0.41 1.07 3.10
C MET A 198 0.88 2.17 4.06
N ILE A 199 2.18 2.46 4.11
CA ILE A 199 2.72 3.61 4.85
C ILE A 199 2.21 4.92 4.23
N ASN A 200 2.20 5.01 2.91
CA ASN A 200 1.63 6.16 2.20
C ASN A 200 0.13 6.32 2.51
N GLU A 201 -0.65 5.23 2.48
CA GLU A 201 -2.05 5.27 2.95
C GLU A 201 -2.15 5.81 4.39
N LEU A 202 -1.33 5.33 5.33
CA LEU A 202 -1.34 5.77 6.72
C LEU A 202 -0.97 7.25 6.86
N ILE A 203 -0.01 7.76 6.07
CA ILE A 203 0.35 9.19 6.03
C ILE A 203 -0.85 10.03 5.60
N TRP A 204 -1.56 9.62 4.54
CA TRP A 204 -2.76 10.34 4.08
C TRP A 204 -3.88 10.30 5.11
N ILE A 205 -4.09 9.16 5.77
CA ILE A 205 -5.08 9.04 6.85
C ILE A 205 -4.69 9.96 8.00
N CYS A 206 -3.43 9.96 8.42
CA CYS A 206 -2.92 10.86 9.45
C CYS A 206 -3.15 12.33 9.08
N ALA A 207 -2.90 12.72 7.83
CA ALA A 207 -3.15 14.08 7.34
C ALA A 207 -4.64 14.44 7.40
N ILE A 208 -5.52 13.59 6.87
CA ILE A 208 -6.98 13.79 6.91
C ILE A 208 -7.48 13.88 8.36
N TRP A 209 -6.98 13.01 9.25
CA TRP A 209 -7.36 12.99 10.67
C TRP A 209 -6.88 14.22 11.42
N SER A 210 -5.71 14.76 11.07
CA SER A 210 -5.10 15.94 11.71
C SER A 210 -5.77 17.25 11.31
N ILE A 211 -6.46 17.29 10.17
CA ILE A 211 -7.25 18.45 9.74
C ILE A 211 -8.60 18.49 10.49
N SER A 212 -9.11 17.34 10.95
CA SER A 212 -10.42 17.21 11.59
C SER A 212 -10.67 18.13 12.80
N PRO A 213 -9.70 18.40 13.71
CA PRO A 213 -9.88 19.30 14.85
C PRO A 213 -10.05 20.76 14.46
N ILE A 214 -9.53 21.20 13.32
CA ILE A 214 -9.74 22.57 12.84
C ILE A 214 -11.26 22.84 12.73
N PHE A 215 -12.01 21.80 12.36
CA PHE A 215 -13.46 21.86 12.26
C PHE A 215 -14.20 21.72 13.61
N SER A 216 -13.53 21.35 14.70
CA SER A 216 -14.15 21.29 16.03
C SER A 216 -14.51 22.68 16.59
N THR A 217 -13.90 23.74 16.05
CA THR A 217 -14.29 25.14 16.33
C THR A 217 -15.74 25.41 15.90
N PHE A 218 -16.23 24.70 14.87
CA PHE A 218 -17.61 24.82 14.40
C PHE A 218 -18.62 24.12 15.32
N ILE A 219 -18.23 23.30 16.31
CA ILE A 219 -19.19 22.63 17.21
C ILE A 219 -20.11 23.64 17.91
N ASN A 220 -19.55 24.77 18.32
CA ASN A 220 -20.28 25.80 19.06
C ASN A 220 -20.98 26.82 18.15
N ILE A 221 -20.53 26.95 16.89
CA ILE A 221 -21.01 27.97 15.93
C ILE A 221 -22.06 27.36 14.99
N ASP A 222 -21.76 26.19 14.43
CA ASP A 222 -22.62 25.44 13.53
C ASP A 222 -22.35 23.93 13.65
N ARG A 223 -23.14 23.26 14.50
CA ARG A 223 -23.07 21.79 14.68
C ARG A 223 -23.27 21.02 13.36
N LYS A 224 -24.01 21.60 12.40
CA LYS A 224 -24.30 20.95 11.11
C LYS A 224 -23.07 20.93 10.22
N ALA A 225 -22.33 22.04 10.18
CA ALA A 225 -21.05 22.12 9.50
C ALA A 225 -20.05 21.11 10.09
N TRP A 226 -20.06 20.93 11.42
CA TRP A 226 -19.20 19.95 12.07
C TRP A 226 -19.54 18.49 11.71
N TYR A 227 -20.83 18.10 11.71
CA TYR A 227 -21.24 16.77 11.25
C TYR A 227 -20.91 16.53 9.79
N SER A 228 -21.08 17.54 8.94
CA SER A 228 -20.74 17.49 7.52
C SER A 228 -19.23 17.30 7.32
N ALA A 229 -18.39 17.96 8.13
CA ALA A 229 -16.95 17.77 8.13
C ALA A 229 -16.54 16.35 8.55
N CYS A 230 -17.22 15.76 9.55
CA CYS A 230 -16.99 14.37 9.96
C CYS A 230 -17.36 13.38 8.84
N LEU A 231 -18.48 13.61 8.15
CA LEU A 231 -18.87 12.80 6.98
C LEU A 231 -17.85 12.91 5.85
N LEU A 232 -17.43 14.14 5.52
CA LEU A 232 -16.43 14.38 4.47
C LEU A 232 -15.11 13.67 4.80
N ARG A 233 -14.63 13.77 6.05
CA ARG A 233 -13.44 13.05 6.55
C ARG A 233 -13.55 11.55 6.27
N ASN A 234 -14.66 10.93 6.68
CA ASN A 234 -14.87 9.49 6.53
C ASN A 234 -14.99 9.05 5.05
N LEU A 235 -15.57 9.89 4.19
CA LEU A 235 -15.62 9.65 2.75
C LEU A 235 -14.24 9.80 2.06
N LEU A 236 -13.43 10.77 2.48
CA LEU A 236 -12.05 10.92 1.98
C LEU A 236 -11.20 9.70 2.36
N ILE A 237 -11.34 9.20 3.58
CA ILE A 237 -10.61 8.00 4.03
C ILE A 237 -11.12 6.76 3.30
N PHE A 238 -12.43 6.66 3.05
CA PHE A 238 -12.99 5.60 2.22
C PHE A 238 -12.38 5.59 0.81
N ALA A 239 -12.34 6.76 0.16
CA ALA A 239 -11.75 6.89 -1.16
C ALA A 239 -10.27 6.49 -1.16
N ARG A 240 -9.50 6.96 -0.17
CA ARG A 240 -8.07 6.68 -0.09
C ARG A 240 -7.77 5.21 0.20
N SER A 241 -8.51 4.59 1.12
CA SER A 241 -8.16 3.28 1.66
C SER A 241 -8.75 2.12 0.85
N TYR A 242 -9.86 2.35 0.14
CA TYR A 242 -10.57 1.31 -0.60
C TYR A 242 -10.65 1.58 -2.11
N LEU A 243 -11.09 2.77 -2.54
CA LEU A 243 -11.23 3.04 -3.98
C LEU A 243 -9.88 3.05 -4.70
N ILE A 244 -8.90 3.77 -4.14
CA ILE A 244 -7.54 3.81 -4.71
C ILE A 244 -6.90 2.42 -4.69
N LEU A 245 -7.10 1.64 -3.61
CA LEU A 245 -6.64 0.26 -3.53
C LEU A 245 -7.25 -0.61 -4.63
N LEU A 246 -8.56 -0.48 -4.88
CA LEU A 246 -9.24 -1.21 -5.95
C LEU A 246 -8.71 -0.81 -7.33
N ILE A 247 -8.52 0.48 -7.59
CA ILE A 247 -7.92 0.96 -8.86
C ILE A 247 -6.54 0.33 -9.08
N PHE A 248 -5.69 0.28 -8.06
CA PHE A 248 -4.40 -0.40 -8.15
C PHE A 248 -4.54 -1.92 -8.35
N SER A 249 -5.58 -2.55 -7.83
CA SER A 249 -5.83 -3.99 -8.02
C SER A 249 -6.25 -4.36 -9.45
N PHE A 250 -6.70 -3.39 -10.25
CA PHE A 250 -7.05 -3.56 -11.67
C PHE A 250 -5.91 -3.25 -12.61
N ARG A 251 -4.85 -2.57 -12.16
CA ARG A 251 -3.65 -2.46 -12.97
C ARG A 251 -3.16 -3.88 -13.24
N PRO A 252 -2.87 -4.25 -14.51
CA PRO A 252 -2.15 -5.47 -14.76
C PRO A 252 -0.93 -5.40 -13.84
N ILE A 253 -0.65 -6.48 -13.12
CA ILE A 253 0.64 -6.61 -12.47
C ILE A 253 1.58 -6.53 -13.67
N THR A 254 2.16 -5.35 -13.91
CA THR A 254 3.36 -5.20 -14.70
C THR A 254 4.35 -5.99 -13.89
N PHE A 255 4.37 -7.29 -14.15
CA PHE A 255 5.34 -8.20 -13.62
C PHE A 255 6.65 -7.69 -14.25
N SER A 256 7.25 -6.68 -13.61
CA SER A 256 8.67 -6.79 -13.33
C SER A 256 8.78 -8.16 -12.70
N ALA A 257 9.22 -9.14 -13.48
CA ALA A 257 9.26 -10.53 -13.10
C ALA A 257 9.83 -10.60 -11.67
N SER A 258 9.19 -11.35 -10.76
CA SER A 258 9.63 -11.42 -9.37
C SER A 258 11.13 -11.65 -9.38
N LEU A 259 11.87 -10.68 -8.85
CA LEU A 259 13.32 -10.64 -8.87
C LEU A 259 13.81 -11.91 -8.17
N THR A 260 14.30 -12.89 -8.92
CA THR A 260 14.87 -14.12 -8.36
C THR A 260 16.38 -14.10 -8.51
N VAL A 261 17.06 -14.78 -7.60
CA VAL A 261 18.52 -15.00 -7.72
C VAL A 261 18.86 -15.67 -9.07
N ASP A 262 17.95 -16.49 -9.60
CA ASP A 262 18.13 -17.18 -10.88
C ASP A 262 18.24 -16.20 -12.07
N MET A 263 17.68 -14.99 -11.97
CA MET A 263 17.81 -13.94 -12.99
C MET A 263 19.23 -13.37 -13.08
N LEU A 264 20.03 -13.51 -12.01
CA LEU A 264 21.44 -13.11 -11.99
C LEU A 264 22.38 -14.19 -12.56
N ASN A 265 21.84 -15.30 -13.05
CA ASN A 265 22.65 -16.39 -13.62
C ASN A 265 22.97 -16.17 -15.10
N SER A 266 22.19 -15.37 -15.82
CA SER A 266 22.47 -15.04 -17.22
C SER A 266 22.30 -13.55 -17.51
N LEU A 267 23.16 -13.04 -18.39
CA LEU A 267 23.07 -11.67 -18.88
C LEU A 267 21.77 -11.42 -19.64
N GLU A 268 21.30 -12.38 -20.45
CA GLU A 268 20.06 -12.26 -21.22
C GLU A 268 18.86 -11.98 -20.32
N ILE A 269 18.73 -12.71 -19.20
CA ILE A 269 17.63 -12.51 -18.25
C ILE A 269 17.76 -11.14 -17.55
N ILE A 270 18.98 -10.67 -17.29
CA ILE A 270 19.21 -9.31 -16.75
C ILE A 270 18.72 -8.23 -17.72
N LEU A 271 18.91 -8.43 -19.03
CA LEU A 271 18.54 -7.46 -20.06
C LEU A 271 17.02 -7.42 -20.28
N GLU A 272 16.30 -8.50 -19.99
CA GLU A 272 14.84 -8.60 -20.12
C GLU A 272 14.08 -7.93 -18.95
N ASN A 273 14.66 -7.87 -17.76
CA ASN A 273 14.00 -7.31 -16.57
C ASN A 273 14.46 -5.86 -16.31
N GLU A 274 13.50 -4.94 -16.30
CA GLU A 274 13.71 -3.49 -16.13
C GLU A 274 14.57 -3.15 -14.90
N LYS A 275 14.31 -3.81 -13.76
CA LYS A 275 15.05 -3.53 -12.51
C LYS A 275 16.48 -4.06 -12.57
N THR A 276 16.70 -5.28 -13.05
CA THR A 276 18.06 -5.82 -13.16
C THR A 276 18.89 -5.02 -14.17
N LEU A 277 18.24 -4.59 -15.26
CA LEU A 277 18.81 -3.74 -16.29
C LEU A 277 19.21 -2.38 -15.74
N GLU A 278 18.40 -1.73 -14.91
CA GLU A 278 18.71 -0.44 -14.28
C GLU A 278 20.00 -0.51 -13.43
N PHE A 279 20.15 -1.56 -12.63
CA PHE A 279 21.38 -1.76 -11.84
C PHE A 279 22.59 -2.07 -12.72
N PHE A 280 22.40 -2.84 -13.80
CA PHE A 280 23.46 -3.11 -14.76
C PHE A 280 23.89 -1.85 -15.52
N GLU A 281 22.94 -1.01 -15.95
CA GLU A 281 23.19 0.29 -16.57
C GLU A 281 23.97 1.22 -15.65
N LYS A 282 23.57 1.30 -14.37
CA LYS A 282 24.26 2.08 -13.36
C LYS A 282 25.72 1.63 -13.20
N PHE A 283 25.96 0.32 -13.13
CA PHE A 283 27.32 -0.23 -13.10
C PHE A 283 28.12 0.16 -14.36
N LEU A 284 27.54 0.02 -15.55
CA LEU A 284 28.22 0.34 -16.81
C LEU A 284 28.55 1.84 -16.94
N ARG A 285 27.69 2.72 -16.39
CA ARG A 285 27.91 4.17 -16.31
C ARG A 285 28.96 4.55 -15.26
N ASN A 286 29.13 3.76 -14.19
CA ASN A 286 30.16 4.00 -13.19
C ASN A 286 31.54 3.51 -13.64
N GLN A 287 31.60 2.58 -14.60
CA GLN A 287 32.84 2.06 -15.20
C GLN A 287 33.45 2.99 -16.27
N THR A 288 32.80 4.10 -16.64
CA THR A 288 33.38 5.04 -17.61
C THR A 288 34.52 5.85 -17.03
N ASP A 289 35.75 5.44 -17.35
CA ASP A 289 36.91 6.31 -17.32
C ASP A 289 36.65 7.56 -18.18
N ALA A 290 36.87 8.74 -17.61
CA ALA A 290 36.68 10.06 -18.24
C ALA A 290 37.44 10.25 -19.58
N ASN A 291 38.30 9.31 -19.97
CA ASN A 291 39.19 9.40 -21.14
C ASN A 291 39.00 8.29 -22.19
N ARG A 292 38.01 7.38 -22.08
CA ARG A 292 37.79 6.33 -23.10
C ARG A 292 36.39 6.35 -23.69
N LYS A 293 36.31 6.57 -25.00
CA LYS A 293 35.13 6.48 -25.88
C LYS A 293 34.49 5.06 -25.97
N ASN A 294 34.87 4.13 -25.08
CA ASN A 294 34.51 2.70 -25.11
C ASN A 294 33.79 2.31 -23.82
N SER A 295 32.66 2.93 -23.55
CA SER A 295 31.90 2.65 -22.35
C SER A 295 31.14 1.34 -22.47
N GLY A 296 31.04 0.58 -21.38
CA GLY A 296 30.12 -0.57 -21.33
C GLY A 296 28.67 -0.15 -21.63
N TYR A 297 28.33 1.09 -21.30
CA TYR A 297 27.03 1.69 -21.56
C TYR A 297 26.74 1.87 -23.06
N SER A 298 27.71 2.32 -23.87
CA SER A 298 27.51 2.47 -25.32
C SER A 298 27.30 1.12 -26.01
N LEU A 299 27.96 0.06 -25.52
CA LEU A 299 27.73 -1.32 -25.99
C LEU A 299 26.32 -1.82 -25.65
N LEU A 300 25.79 -1.46 -24.48
CA LEU A 300 24.42 -1.80 -24.10
C LEU A 300 23.39 -1.03 -24.95
N CYS A 301 23.62 0.26 -25.24
CA CYS A 301 22.76 1.02 -26.16
C CYS A 301 22.72 0.38 -27.55
N LEU A 302 23.87 -0.05 -28.07
CA LEU A 302 23.95 -0.76 -29.34
C LEU A 302 23.17 -2.08 -29.32
N TYR A 303 23.26 -2.85 -28.23
CA TYR A 303 22.46 -4.07 -28.07
C TYR A 303 20.96 -3.77 -28.17
N LYS A 304 20.47 -2.75 -27.45
CA LYS A 304 19.05 -2.35 -27.47
C LYS A 304 18.62 -1.89 -28.88
N GLU A 305 19.48 -1.15 -29.58
CA GLU A 305 19.21 -0.70 -30.95
C GLU A 305 19.06 -1.89 -31.91
N ILE A 306 19.97 -2.87 -31.84
CA ILE A 306 19.89 -4.09 -32.66
C ILE A 306 18.59 -4.86 -32.35
N GLU A 307 18.23 -5.00 -31.09
CA GLU A 307 17.01 -5.68 -30.66
C GLU A 307 15.74 -4.97 -31.17
N CYS A 308 15.70 -3.65 -31.07
CA CYS A 308 14.63 -2.83 -31.66
C CYS A 308 14.51 -3.04 -33.17
N ARG A 309 15.63 -3.02 -33.91
CA ARG A 309 15.62 -3.21 -35.38
C ARG A 309 15.17 -4.62 -35.78
N ILE A 310 15.59 -5.65 -35.05
CA ILE A 310 15.13 -7.03 -35.25
C ILE A 310 13.62 -7.12 -35.05
N HIS A 311 13.08 -6.50 -34.00
CA HIS A 311 11.63 -6.47 -33.76
C HIS A 311 10.88 -5.68 -34.85
N SER A 312 11.39 -4.52 -35.29
CA SER A 312 10.75 -3.74 -36.35
C SER A 312 10.77 -4.43 -37.72
N GLN A 313 11.76 -5.28 -38.01
CA GLN A 313 11.78 -6.08 -39.24
C GLN A 313 10.82 -7.27 -39.17
N ASN A 314 10.48 -7.75 -37.97
CA ASN A 314 9.54 -8.85 -37.75
C ASN A 314 8.07 -8.39 -37.65
N ASP A 315 7.81 -7.17 -37.17
CA ASP A 315 6.47 -6.59 -37.00
C ASP A 315 6.27 -5.32 -37.85
N LEU A 316 5.41 -5.42 -38.88
CA LEU A 316 5.11 -4.35 -39.85
C LEU A 316 4.36 -3.10 -39.29
N ASN A 317 4.08 -3.00 -37.98
CA ASN A 317 3.06 -2.07 -37.46
C ASN A 317 3.38 -1.26 -36.18
N LEU A 318 4.64 -1.12 -35.74
CA LEU A 318 4.96 -0.30 -34.55
C LEU A 318 5.67 1.00 -34.93
N SER A 319 4.99 2.14 -34.71
CA SER A 319 5.56 3.48 -34.85
C SER A 319 6.52 3.78 -33.71
N TYR A 320 7.73 4.16 -34.08
CA TYR A 320 8.85 4.52 -33.20
C TYR A 320 8.47 5.57 -32.14
N THR A 321 8.89 5.34 -30.90
CA THR A 321 9.22 6.41 -29.97
C THR A 321 10.74 6.54 -29.95
N GLU A 322 11.22 7.74 -30.28
CA GLU A 322 12.61 8.10 -30.53
C GLU A 322 13.51 7.72 -29.35
N VAL A 323 14.38 6.73 -29.55
CA VAL A 323 15.59 6.60 -28.76
C VAL A 323 16.55 7.66 -29.31
N GLU A 324 16.91 8.65 -28.50
CA GLU A 324 17.90 9.69 -28.88
C GLU A 324 19.18 9.03 -29.39
N MET A 325 19.37 9.13 -30.70
CA MET A 325 20.49 8.59 -31.46
C MET A 325 21.75 9.41 -31.18
N THR A 326 22.46 9.10 -30.08
CA THR A 326 23.79 9.68 -29.88
C THR A 326 24.82 8.96 -30.74
N ASN A 327 25.35 9.68 -31.73
CA ASN A 327 26.41 9.32 -32.65
C ASN A 327 27.71 8.90 -31.91
N TYR A 328 27.85 7.62 -31.55
CA TYR A 328 29.09 7.10 -30.98
C TYR A 328 30.00 6.49 -32.06
N SER A 329 30.99 7.30 -32.46
CA SER A 329 32.03 7.09 -33.49
C SER A 329 32.91 5.82 -33.43
N MET A 330 32.60 4.83 -32.58
CA MET A 330 33.29 3.53 -32.57
C MET A 330 32.53 2.43 -33.32
N LEU A 331 31.28 2.69 -33.72
CA LEU A 331 30.41 1.73 -34.41
C LEU A 331 30.91 1.33 -35.81
N ASN A 332 31.66 2.18 -36.50
CA ASN A 332 32.20 1.90 -37.85
C ASN A 332 33.27 0.79 -37.88
N THR A 333 33.71 0.27 -36.73
CA THR A 333 34.71 -0.82 -36.68
C THR A 333 34.16 -2.19 -36.29
N LEU A 334 32.93 -2.27 -35.78
CA LEU A 334 32.33 -3.54 -35.36
C LEU A 334 31.17 -3.96 -36.27
N VAL A 335 30.30 -3.03 -36.70
CA VAL A 335 29.21 -3.30 -37.63
C VAL A 335 28.76 -1.99 -38.30
N ASN A 336 28.86 -1.87 -39.62
CA ASN A 336 28.12 -0.83 -40.36
C ASN A 336 26.66 -1.28 -40.46
N ILE A 337 25.81 -0.82 -39.53
CA ILE A 337 24.39 -1.15 -39.54
C ILE A 337 23.62 -0.11 -40.35
N ASP A 338 23.56 -0.32 -41.66
CA ASP A 338 22.78 0.50 -42.59
C ASP A 338 21.32 -0.01 -42.68
N GLU A 339 20.41 0.75 -43.30
CA GLU A 339 19.00 0.35 -43.53
C GLU A 339 18.86 -0.97 -44.33
N HIS A 340 19.90 -1.37 -45.05
CA HIS A 340 19.95 -2.62 -45.84
C HIS A 340 20.58 -3.81 -45.10
N THR A 341 20.85 -3.68 -43.80
CA THR A 341 21.42 -4.77 -43.02
C THR A 341 20.41 -5.91 -42.90
N THR A 342 20.79 -7.10 -43.39
CA THR A 342 19.95 -8.29 -43.32
C THR A 342 19.71 -8.72 -41.88
N LEU A 343 18.54 -9.34 -41.63
CA LEU A 343 18.18 -9.90 -40.32
C LEU A 343 19.27 -10.85 -39.78
N GLU A 344 19.90 -11.64 -40.65
CA GLU A 344 21.00 -12.55 -40.30
C GLU A 344 22.24 -11.80 -39.78
N ASN A 345 22.59 -10.67 -40.40
CA ASN A 345 23.71 -9.83 -39.96
C ASN A 345 23.38 -9.10 -38.65
N LEU A 346 22.13 -8.69 -38.44
CA LEU A 346 21.68 -8.13 -37.16
C LEU A 346 21.76 -9.18 -36.03
N GLN A 347 21.35 -10.43 -36.30
CA GLN A 347 21.46 -11.53 -35.33
C GLN A 347 22.92 -11.87 -34.99
N LYS A 348 23.80 -11.92 -35.99
CA LYS A 348 25.26 -12.10 -35.76
C LYS A 348 25.83 -10.97 -34.91
N SER A 349 25.45 -9.73 -35.21
CA SER A 349 25.86 -8.55 -34.47
C SER A 349 25.37 -8.58 -33.02
N LYS A 350 24.11 -8.98 -32.79
CA LYS A 350 23.54 -9.19 -31.45
C LYS A 350 24.39 -10.14 -30.63
N LEU A 351 24.76 -11.29 -31.21
CA LEU A 351 25.58 -12.30 -30.53
C LEU A 351 26.98 -11.78 -30.18
N VAL A 352 27.61 -11.02 -31.07
CA VAL A 352 28.94 -10.42 -30.83
C VAL A 352 28.88 -9.40 -29.70
N VAL A 353 27.88 -8.52 -29.70
CA VAL A 353 27.70 -7.50 -28.65
C VAL A 353 27.37 -8.17 -27.32
N LEU A 354 26.47 -9.16 -27.30
CA LEU A 354 26.10 -9.92 -26.10
C LEU A 354 27.32 -10.66 -25.52
N LYS A 355 28.12 -11.31 -26.36
CA LYS A 355 29.35 -11.98 -25.94
C LYS A 355 30.34 -10.99 -25.31
N THR A 356 30.49 -9.82 -25.91
CA THR A 356 31.39 -8.77 -25.40
C THR A 356 30.89 -8.22 -24.06
N LEU A 357 29.59 -7.96 -23.92
CA LEU A 357 28.98 -7.56 -22.66
C LEU A 357 29.16 -8.63 -21.58
N ASN A 358 28.99 -9.90 -21.93
CA ASN A 358 29.11 -11.04 -21.02
C ASN A 358 30.55 -11.22 -20.51
N GLU A 359 31.53 -11.26 -21.42
CA GLU A 359 32.92 -11.54 -21.08
C GLU A 359 33.59 -10.37 -20.35
N LYS A 360 33.32 -9.13 -20.78
CA LYS A 360 34.03 -7.94 -20.30
C LYS A 360 33.35 -7.22 -19.14
N TYR A 361 32.02 -7.24 -19.05
CA TYR A 361 31.29 -6.43 -18.07
C TYR A 361 30.45 -7.26 -17.10
N TYR A 362 29.69 -8.24 -17.57
CA TYR A 362 28.79 -9.03 -16.72
C TYR A 362 29.53 -9.76 -15.60
N LYS A 363 30.65 -10.42 -15.90
CA LYS A 363 31.47 -11.10 -14.86
C LYS A 363 31.99 -10.14 -13.79
N HIS A 364 32.23 -8.87 -14.15
CA HIS A 364 32.65 -7.82 -13.21
C HIS A 364 31.45 -7.24 -12.45
N PHE A 365 30.31 -7.07 -13.13
CA PHE A 365 29.05 -6.68 -12.51
C PHE A 365 28.66 -7.64 -11.39
N LEU A 366 28.77 -8.95 -11.59
CA LEU A 366 28.45 -9.95 -10.55
C LEU A 366 29.24 -9.78 -9.23
N LYS A 367 30.38 -9.06 -9.27
CA LYS A 367 31.24 -8.74 -8.13
C LYS A 367 31.12 -7.29 -7.67
N SER A 368 30.32 -6.47 -8.35
CA SER A 368 30.21 -5.04 -8.08
C SER A 368 29.26 -4.74 -6.93
N ASP A 369 29.38 -3.53 -6.37
CA ASP A 369 28.48 -3.04 -5.32
C ASP A 369 27.03 -2.94 -5.81
N GLU A 370 26.80 -2.63 -7.08
CA GLU A 370 25.46 -2.59 -7.69
C GLU A 370 24.80 -3.98 -7.70
N CYS A 371 25.53 -5.03 -8.07
CA CYS A 371 24.99 -6.39 -8.00
C CYS A 371 24.79 -6.85 -6.55
N LEU A 372 25.66 -6.43 -5.62
CA LEU A 372 25.49 -6.72 -4.20
C LEU A 372 24.23 -6.02 -3.63
N GLN A 373 23.96 -4.79 -4.03
CA GLN A 373 22.71 -4.08 -3.71
C GLN A 373 21.49 -4.81 -4.31
N LEU A 374 21.58 -5.24 -5.56
CA LEU A 374 20.52 -5.98 -6.25
C LEU A 374 20.23 -7.33 -5.56
N ARG A 375 21.27 -8.09 -5.18
CA ARG A 375 21.14 -9.34 -4.39
C ARG A 375 20.47 -9.09 -3.04
N LYS A 376 20.86 -8.03 -2.34
CA LYS A 376 20.21 -7.63 -1.08
C LYS A 376 18.73 -7.31 -1.30
N MET A 377 18.39 -6.63 -2.38
CA MET A 377 17.01 -6.30 -2.74
C MET A 377 16.18 -7.55 -3.05
N ILE A 378 16.70 -8.47 -3.88
CA ILE A 378 16.08 -9.78 -4.16
C ILE A 378 15.80 -10.52 -2.86
N HIS A 379 16.81 -10.63 -1.99
CA HIS A 379 16.68 -11.36 -0.74
C HIS A 379 15.67 -10.71 0.22
N LYS A 380 15.64 -9.37 0.30
CA LYS A 380 14.60 -8.63 1.05
C LYS A 380 13.20 -8.98 0.52
N GLU A 381 12.99 -8.98 -0.80
CA GLU A 381 11.70 -9.31 -1.42
C GLU A 381 11.25 -10.74 -1.11
N GLU A 382 12.17 -11.71 -1.20
CA GLU A 382 11.91 -13.12 -0.88
C GLU A 382 11.53 -13.32 0.59
N ILE A 383 12.27 -12.70 1.52
CA ILE A 383 11.95 -12.75 2.95
C ILE A 383 10.57 -12.13 3.21
N ILE A 384 10.26 -10.96 2.63
CA ILE A 384 8.95 -10.32 2.81
C ILE A 384 7.85 -11.24 2.29
N ALA A 385 8.01 -11.79 1.09
CA ALA A 385 7.03 -12.71 0.50
C ALA A 385 6.79 -13.91 1.44
N PHE A 386 7.86 -14.51 1.96
CA PHE A 386 7.79 -15.61 2.93
C PHE A 386 7.10 -15.22 4.25
N ARG A 387 7.46 -14.09 4.85
CA ARG A 387 6.82 -13.60 6.08
C ARG A 387 5.33 -13.30 5.88
N VAL A 388 4.96 -12.75 4.72
CA VAL A 388 3.56 -12.48 4.37
C VAL A 388 2.77 -13.77 4.23
N THR A 389 3.29 -14.78 3.52
CA THR A 389 2.58 -16.05 3.33
C THR A 389 2.34 -16.74 4.66
N GLN A 390 3.35 -16.83 5.54
CA GLN A 390 3.22 -17.44 6.87
C GLN A 390 2.23 -16.73 7.82
N THR A 391 1.93 -15.46 7.57
CA THR A 391 1.09 -14.63 8.46
C THR A 391 -0.30 -14.37 7.90
N SER A 392 -0.51 -14.66 6.62
CA SER A 392 -1.79 -14.57 5.93
C SER A 392 -2.62 -15.86 6.07
N PHE A 393 -3.93 -15.80 5.85
CA PHE A 393 -4.79 -16.99 5.79
C PHE A 393 -4.60 -17.84 4.52
N LEU A 394 -3.76 -17.40 3.58
CA LEU A 394 -3.60 -18.11 2.32
C LEU A 394 -2.64 -19.28 2.51
N PRO A 395 -3.01 -20.50 2.07
CA PRO A 395 -2.11 -21.63 2.00
C PRO A 395 -1.21 -21.46 0.78
N ILE A 396 -0.28 -20.51 0.82
CA ILE A 396 0.80 -20.46 -0.15
C ILE A 396 1.94 -21.24 0.52
N LYS A 397 2.08 -22.52 0.17
CA LYS A 397 3.21 -23.33 0.63
C LYS A 397 4.50 -22.61 0.21
N PRO A 398 5.34 -22.14 1.14
CA PRO A 398 6.65 -21.66 0.77
C PRO A 398 7.48 -22.85 0.29
N ASN A 399 8.23 -22.68 -0.79
CA ASN A 399 9.17 -23.70 -1.26
C ASN A 399 10.34 -23.73 -0.27
N LYS A 400 10.26 -24.64 0.72
CA LYS A 400 11.13 -24.69 1.91
C LYS A 400 12.62 -24.89 1.57
N ASN A 401 12.92 -25.44 0.40
CA ASN A 401 14.26 -25.94 0.09
C ASN A 401 15.29 -24.88 -0.36
N LYS A 402 14.92 -23.59 -0.52
CA LYS A 402 15.86 -22.53 -0.94
C LYS A 402 16.47 -21.72 0.21
N PHE A 403 15.96 -21.85 1.44
CA PHE A 403 16.40 -21.00 2.58
C PHE A 403 17.64 -21.54 3.31
N ASP A 404 17.85 -22.86 3.33
CA ASP A 404 18.94 -23.47 4.11
C ASP A 404 20.28 -23.52 3.35
N GLU A 405 20.29 -23.36 2.01
CA GLU A 405 21.53 -23.39 1.22
C GLU A 405 22.29 -22.05 1.19
N ILE A 406 21.67 -20.94 1.60
CA ILE A 406 22.25 -19.58 1.47
C ILE A 406 22.91 -19.10 2.77
N PHE A 407 22.72 -19.79 3.90
CA PHE A 407 23.40 -19.44 5.16
C PHE A 407 24.84 -20.00 5.28
N ILE A 408 25.36 -20.68 4.24
CA ILE A 408 26.69 -21.35 4.27
C ILE A 408 27.66 -20.81 3.17
N GLN A 409 27.33 -19.75 2.44
CA GLN A 409 28.29 -19.08 1.54
C GLN A 409 28.31 -17.57 1.77
#